data_AF-A0A957Q4Q7-F1
#
_entry.id   AF-A0A957Q4Q7-F1
#
_cell.length_a   1.000
_cell.length_b   1.000
_cell.length_c   1.000
_cell.angle_alpha   90.00
_cell.angle_beta   90.00
_cell.angle_gamma   90.00
#
_symmetry.space_group_name_H-M   'P 1'
#
loop_
_entity.id
_entity.type
_entity.pdbx_description
1 polymer ?
#
loop_
_entity_poly.entity_id
_entity_poly.type
_entity_poly.pdbx_seq_one_letter_code
_entity_poly.pdbx_strand_id
1 'polypeptide(L)' 'MKIFPVGEFKAHFAEIIEQVRSGEEIIITYEQNETY' A
#
# COMPACT_ATOMS: atom_id res chain seq x y z
N MET A 1 -2.96 -10.53 -4.68
CA MET A 1 -2.23 -10.21 -3.43
C MET A 1 -0.97 -9.44 -3.77
N LYS A 2 -0.96 -8.12 -3.54
CA LYS A 2 0.19 -7.23 -3.77
C LYS A 2 0.63 -6.57 -2.47
N ILE A 3 1.93 -6.27 -2.35
CA ILE A 3 2.50 -5.59 -1.19
C ILE A 3 2.92 -4.19 -1.61
N PHE A 4 2.45 -3.17 -0.89
CA PHE A 4 2.79 -1.77 -1.13
C PHE A 4 3.45 -1.18 0.13
N PRO A 5 4.63 -0.56 0.00
CA PRO A 5 5.15 0.33 1.04
C PRO A 5 4.15 1.46 1.30
N VAL A 6 4.05 1.92 2.55
CA VAL A 6 3.13 3.02 2.92
C VAL A 6 3.39 4.29 2.12
N GLY A 7 4.65 4.54 1.71
CA GLY A 7 5.02 5.67 0.86
C GLY A 7 4.38 5.58 -0.53
N GLU A 8 4.52 4.42 -1.20
CA GLU A 8 3.92 4.18 -2.51
C GLU A 8 2.40 4.15 -2.44
N PHE A 9 1.84 3.58 -1.37
CA PHE A 9 0.40 3.57 -1.14
C PHE A 9 -0.17 4.99 -1.08
N LYS A 10 0.52 5.91 -0.39
CA LYS A 10 0.09 7.31 -0.31
C LYS A 10 0.23 8.04 -1.64
N ALA A 11 1.30 7.77 -2.39
CA ALA A 11 1.55 8.41 -3.68
C ALA A 11 0.52 7.99 -4.75
N HIS A 12 0.13 6.71 -4.76
CA HIS A 12 -0.77 6.12 -5.77
C HIS A 12 -2.12 5.68 -5.20
N PHE A 13 -2.59 6.37 -4.16
CA PHE A 13 -3.78 5.97 -3.40
C PHE A 13 -5.00 5.70 -4.28
N ALA A 14 -5.32 6.59 -5.22
CA ALA A 14 -6.49 6.45 -6.08
C ALA A 14 -6.44 5.17 -6.92
N GLU A 15 -5.31 4.90 -7.57
CA GLU A 15 -5.10 3.73 -8.42
C GLU A 15 -5.11 2.42 -7.62
N ILE A 16 -4.56 2.45 -6.41
CA ILE A 16 -4.51 1.26 -5.54
C ILE A 16 -5.91 0.95 -4.98
N ILE A 17 -6.70 1.97 -4.63
CA ILE A 17 -8.08 1.77 -4.17
C ILE A 17 -8.99 1.21 -5.27
N GLU A 18 -8.78 1.58 -6.53
CA GLU A 18 -9.52 0.96 -7.64
C GLU A 18 -9.25 -0.54 -7.78
N GLN A 19 -8.01 -0.97 -7.54
CA GLN A 19 -7.64 -2.39 -7.51
C GLN A 19 -8.34 -3.12 -6.36
N VAL A 20 -8.39 -2.51 -5.16
CA VAL A 20 -9.11 -3.08 -4.00
C VAL A 20 -10.61 -3.17 -4.25
N ARG A 21 -11.21 -2.15 -4.88
CA ARG A 21 -12.64 -2.18 -5.27
C ARG A 21 -12.96 -3.30 -6.26
N SER A 22 -11.99 -3.68 -7.08
CA SER A 22 -12.10 -4.80 -8.02
C SER A 22 -11.95 -6.17 -7.35
N GLY A 23 -11.77 -6.22 -6.03
CA GLY A 23 -11.63 -7.44 -5.24
C GLY A 23 -10.20 -7.90 -5.03
N GLU A 24 -9.20 -7.08 -5.37
CA GLU A 24 -7.79 -7.43 -5.17
C GLU A 24 -7.37 -7.20 -3.71
N GLU A 25 -6.78 -8.22 -3.10
CA GLU A 25 -6.20 -8.10 -1.76
C GLU A 25 -4.82 -7.43 -1.82
N ILE A 26 -4.60 -6.47 -0.92
CA ILE A 26 -3.34 -5.74 -0.78
C ILE A 26 -2.83 -5.80 0.67
N ILE A 27 -1.51 -5.80 0.84
CA ILE A 27 -0.83 -5.64 2.12
C ILE A 27 -0.08 -4.32 2.09
N ILE A 28 -0.30 -3.49 3.10
CA ILE A 28 0.44 -2.24 3.27
C ILE A 28 1.53 -2.46 4.31
N THR A 29 2.78 -2.28 3.91
CA THR A 29 3.94 -2.36 4.82
C THR A 29 4.34 -0.98 5.27
N TYR A 30 4.46 -0.81 6.59
CA TYR A 30 5.12 0.35 7.16
C TYR A 30 6.60 0.01 7.25
N GLU A 31 7.44 0.77 6.56
CA GLU A 31 8.85 0.77 6.88
C GLU A 31 8.95 1.33 8.31
N GLN A 32 9.32 0.47 9.26
CA GLN A 32 9.76 0.97 10.55
C GLN A 32 11.01 1.79 10.25
N ASN A 33 10.90 3.12 10.35
CA ASN A 33 12.07 3.91 10.64
C ASN A 33 12.54 3.42 12.01
N GLU A 34 13.51 2.49 12.01
CA GLU A 34 14.34 2.20 13.17
C GLU A 34 14.92 3.53 13.63
N THR A 35 14.21 4.15 14.56
CA THR A 35 14.72 5.30 15.30
C THR A 35 15.48 4.65 16.46
N TYR A 36 16.77 4.40 16.21
CA TYR A 36 17.74 3.96 17.20
C TYR A 36 17.89 4.99 18.33
#